data_AF-A0A842NNC6-F1
#
_entry.id   AF-A0A842NNC6-F1
#
_cell.length_a   1.000
_cell.length_b   1.000
_cell.length_c   1.000
_cell.angle_alpha   90.00
_cell.angle_beta   90.00
_cell.angle_gamma   90.00
#
_symmetry.space_group_name_H-M   'P 1'
#
loop_
_entity.id
_entity.type
_entity.pdbx_description
1 polymer ?
#
loop_
_entity_poly.entity_id
_entity_poly.type
_entity_poly.pdbx_seq_one_letter_code
_entity_poly.pdbx_strand_id
1 'polypeptide(L)'
;MPWNEDDPLPLGISDYVRREIMLTELGNTMFGVIAQGIDITDEARSELSNFFTRSLRDYIYGVRNVRAPRLGEFNRRVLKRFREEIIGKRLGRAEARFLNRVSLDYNIVRRLIGTFFDYAMIARYFDEAYLAELRQADGTLQRFYVVKMAGGEKKLLMYNLMARVFDAEDLPINVIIVSSWARTGWNVIKPNVLVDATATRDVTAWQQLRGRAMRARKTWDKSAYELMTQLLGAHVKGLQESTIDLPPDVFDLVEKVSEREYINVLDEPSRMLLEESYLGALGSPAVEGEGEDLVEKIRAGLLSGFSREERERLAADLMLYRNKVTHIYELVKAYGSTRQVVYDRPTRSWVRTEAISLKHQYEYSVNPFTGGYLSGEGHAPLLYSHDPRENLPSELRALLAERLGGRDHLIVRGWIDAVLSDVAEGVRLE
;
A
#
# COMPACT_ATOMS: atom_id res chain seq x y z
N MET A 1 -17.35 -4.22 11.50
CA MET A 1 -16.69 -2.95 11.87
C MET A 1 -17.09 -2.61 13.30
N PRO A 2 -16.21 -1.99 14.11
CA PRO A 2 -16.55 -1.60 15.47
C PRO A 2 -17.78 -0.68 15.46
N TRP A 3 -18.65 -0.85 16.44
CA TRP A 3 -19.83 0.00 16.61
C TRP A 3 -19.45 1.26 17.39
N ASN A 4 -19.82 2.41 16.84
CA ASN A 4 -19.82 3.71 17.51
C ASN A 4 -21.13 4.41 17.10
N GLU A 5 -21.94 4.80 18.07
CA GLU A 5 -23.25 5.42 17.85
C GLU A 5 -23.13 6.85 17.31
N ASP A 6 -22.11 7.58 17.77
CA ASP A 6 -21.89 8.98 17.42
C ASP A 6 -21.17 9.16 16.08
N ASP A 7 -20.44 8.13 15.63
CA ASP A 7 -19.72 8.12 14.35
C ASP A 7 -19.76 6.72 13.70
N PRO A 8 -20.85 6.37 13.01
CA PRO A 8 -20.98 5.09 12.35
C PRO A 8 -20.04 5.02 11.15
N LEU A 9 -18.90 4.34 11.34
CA LEU A 9 -17.88 4.10 10.33
C LEU A 9 -18.42 3.69 8.93
N PRO A 10 -19.48 2.86 8.78
CA PRO A 10 -20.04 2.57 7.47
C PRO A 10 -20.49 3.81 6.69
N LEU A 11 -21.10 4.81 7.36
CA LEU A 11 -21.49 6.06 6.70
C LEU A 11 -20.27 6.86 6.27
N GLY A 12 -19.23 6.93 7.11
CA GLY A 12 -17.94 7.53 6.77
C GLY A 12 -17.31 6.89 5.52
N ILE A 13 -17.29 5.56 5.43
CA ILE A 13 -16.78 4.85 4.24
C ILE A 13 -17.64 5.14 3.01
N SER A 14 -18.96 5.15 3.16
CA SER A 14 -19.88 5.44 2.05
C SER A 14 -19.67 6.85 1.48
N ASP A 15 -19.46 7.83 2.35
CA ASP A 15 -19.16 9.21 1.95
C ASP A 15 -17.75 9.35 1.38
N TYR A 16 -16.77 8.63 1.92
CA TYR A 16 -15.44 8.50 1.33
C TYR A 16 -15.49 7.96 -0.11
N VAL A 17 -16.28 6.89 -0.37
CA VAL A 17 -16.46 6.35 -1.73
C VAL A 17 -17.00 7.42 -2.68
N ARG A 18 -17.99 8.20 -2.23
CA ARG A 18 -18.60 9.25 -3.07
C ARG A 18 -17.65 10.41 -3.34
N ARG A 19 -16.93 10.86 -2.31
CA ARG A 19 -16.07 12.05 -2.39
C ARG A 19 -14.73 11.73 -3.03
N GLU A 20 -13.99 10.78 -2.48
CA GLU A 20 -12.63 10.49 -2.95
C GLU A 20 -12.63 9.63 -4.21
N ILE A 21 -13.45 8.58 -4.26
CA ILE A 21 -13.39 7.63 -5.38
C ILE A 21 -14.22 8.11 -6.57
N MET A 22 -15.50 8.40 -6.35
CA MET A 22 -16.42 8.73 -7.45
C MET A 22 -16.22 10.15 -7.98
N LEU A 23 -16.12 11.15 -7.09
CA LEU A 23 -15.96 12.55 -7.48
C LEU A 23 -14.52 12.86 -7.88
N THR A 24 -13.53 12.54 -7.03
CA THR A 24 -12.13 12.91 -7.27
C THR A 24 -11.45 11.94 -8.25
N GLU A 25 -11.19 10.68 -7.87
CA GLU A 25 -10.40 9.74 -8.70
C GLU A 25 -11.06 9.48 -10.06
N LEU A 26 -12.31 9.01 -10.06
CA LEU A 26 -13.02 8.68 -11.30
C LEU A 26 -13.41 9.91 -12.08
N GLY A 27 -13.80 11.02 -11.42
CA GLY A 27 -14.11 12.27 -12.10
C GLY A 27 -12.90 12.83 -12.84
N ASN A 28 -11.73 12.89 -12.17
CA ASN A 28 -10.49 13.34 -12.79
C ASN A 28 -10.05 12.41 -13.92
N THR A 29 -10.18 11.09 -13.75
CA THR A 29 -9.85 10.11 -14.79
C THR A 29 -10.76 10.27 -16.01
N MET A 30 -12.08 10.41 -15.81
CA MET A 30 -13.03 10.64 -16.89
C MET A 30 -12.70 11.92 -17.65
N PHE A 31 -12.50 13.03 -16.95
CA PHE A 31 -12.13 14.29 -17.57
C PHE A 31 -10.79 14.21 -18.30
N GLY A 32 -9.78 13.59 -17.67
CA GLY A 32 -8.45 13.39 -18.25
C GLY A 32 -8.50 12.64 -19.57
N VAL A 33 -9.25 11.54 -19.63
CA VAL A 33 -9.48 10.77 -20.87
C VAL A 33 -10.20 11.62 -21.92
N ILE A 34 -11.23 12.36 -21.52
CA ILE A 34 -11.98 13.22 -22.44
C ILE A 34 -11.06 14.28 -23.05
N ALA A 35 -10.23 14.93 -22.23
CA ALA A 35 -9.34 16.03 -22.64
C ALA A 35 -8.00 15.57 -23.25
N GLN A 36 -7.66 14.28 -23.21
CA GLN A 36 -6.33 13.78 -23.57
C GLN A 36 -5.90 14.14 -25.00
N GLY A 37 -4.80 14.86 -25.17
CA GLY A 37 -4.29 15.24 -26.50
C GLY A 37 -5.21 16.18 -27.27
N ILE A 38 -6.09 16.91 -26.58
CA ILE A 38 -6.86 18.00 -27.17
C ILE A 38 -6.14 19.32 -26.85
N ASP A 39 -5.86 20.07 -27.90
CA ASP A 39 -5.19 21.36 -27.83
C ASP A 39 -6.21 22.45 -27.46
N ILE A 40 -6.18 22.89 -26.20
CA ILE A 40 -6.98 23.98 -25.63
C ILE A 40 -6.11 24.75 -24.64
N THR A 41 -6.48 26.01 -24.36
CA THR A 41 -5.80 26.82 -23.34
C THR A 41 -5.97 26.22 -21.95
N ASP A 42 -5.00 26.44 -21.06
CA ASP A 42 -5.06 25.97 -19.67
C ASP A 42 -6.25 26.57 -18.91
N GLU A 43 -6.65 27.79 -19.26
CA GLU A 43 -7.84 28.45 -18.72
C GLU A 43 -9.12 27.69 -19.13
N ALA A 44 -9.31 27.42 -20.43
CA ALA A 44 -10.45 26.66 -20.92
C ALA A 44 -10.48 25.24 -20.33
N ARG A 45 -9.30 24.61 -20.19
CA ARG A 45 -9.17 23.29 -19.58
C ARG A 45 -9.61 23.30 -18.12
N SER A 46 -9.17 24.30 -17.36
CA SER A 46 -9.52 24.46 -15.95
C SER A 46 -11.00 24.74 -15.76
N GLU A 47 -11.59 25.62 -16.58
CA GLU A 47 -13.03 25.91 -16.55
C GLU A 47 -13.88 24.68 -16.84
N LEU A 48 -13.54 23.93 -17.89
CA LEU A 48 -14.25 22.69 -18.26
C LEU A 48 -14.10 21.61 -17.18
N SER A 49 -12.91 21.47 -16.59
CA SER A 49 -12.67 20.55 -15.47
C SER A 49 -13.53 20.91 -14.26
N ASN A 50 -13.58 22.20 -13.91
CA ASN A 50 -14.39 22.72 -12.82
C ASN A 50 -15.89 22.55 -13.07
N PHE A 51 -16.36 22.76 -14.29
CA PHE A 51 -17.76 22.51 -14.66
C PHE A 51 -18.12 21.01 -14.57
N PHE A 52 -17.25 20.15 -15.11
CA PHE A 52 -17.47 18.70 -15.08
C PHE A 52 -17.51 18.16 -13.64
N THR A 53 -16.57 18.60 -12.81
CA THR A 53 -16.50 18.24 -11.39
C THR A 53 -17.74 18.70 -10.63
N ARG A 54 -18.23 19.92 -10.86
CA ARG A 54 -19.50 20.41 -10.27
C ARG A 54 -20.69 19.57 -10.73
N SER A 55 -20.80 19.29 -12.02
CA SER A 55 -21.89 18.46 -12.57
C SER A 55 -21.90 17.04 -11.98
N LEU A 56 -20.72 16.44 -11.78
CA LEU A 56 -20.58 15.15 -11.10
C LEU A 56 -20.98 15.23 -9.63
N ARG A 57 -20.53 16.25 -8.91
CA ARG A 57 -20.88 16.45 -7.49
C ARG A 57 -22.39 16.50 -7.31
N ASP A 58 -23.07 17.32 -8.09
CA ASP A 58 -24.53 17.46 -8.05
C ASP A 58 -25.23 16.13 -8.36
N TYR A 59 -24.69 15.37 -9.32
CA TYR A 59 -25.24 14.06 -9.68
C TYR A 59 -25.06 13.03 -8.56
N ILE A 60 -23.88 12.98 -7.92
CA ILE A 60 -23.56 12.03 -6.85
C ILE A 60 -24.51 12.16 -5.65
N TYR A 61 -24.91 13.39 -5.28
CA TYR A 61 -25.91 13.61 -4.23
C TYR A 61 -27.24 12.89 -4.51
N GLY A 62 -27.63 12.77 -5.78
CA GLY A 62 -28.86 12.09 -6.21
C GLY A 62 -28.77 10.56 -6.33
N VAL A 63 -27.59 9.95 -6.12
CA VAL A 63 -27.28 8.56 -6.51
C VAL A 63 -27.20 7.58 -5.33
N ARG A 64 -27.60 8.00 -4.12
CA ARG A 64 -27.51 7.16 -2.89
C ARG A 64 -28.19 5.79 -2.98
N ASN A 65 -29.36 5.71 -3.63
CA ASN A 65 -30.18 4.48 -3.69
C ASN A 65 -30.10 3.73 -5.03
N VAL A 66 -28.93 3.74 -5.69
CA VAL A 66 -28.78 3.06 -6.98
C VAL A 66 -28.59 1.55 -6.82
N ARG A 67 -29.42 0.77 -7.53
CA ARG A 67 -29.40 -0.71 -7.54
C ARG A 67 -28.88 -1.31 -8.85
N ALA A 68 -28.79 -0.51 -9.90
CA ALA A 68 -28.34 -0.91 -11.22
C ALA A 68 -27.77 0.29 -11.99
N PRO A 69 -26.86 0.10 -12.96
CA PRO A 69 -26.33 1.20 -13.77
C PRO A 69 -27.43 1.99 -14.49
N ARG A 70 -27.41 3.32 -14.36
CA ARG A 70 -28.40 4.23 -14.97
C ARG A 70 -27.74 5.11 -16.03
N LEU A 71 -27.14 4.49 -17.04
CA LEU A 71 -26.36 5.20 -18.08
C LEU A 71 -27.15 6.33 -18.76
N GLY A 72 -28.43 6.12 -19.05
CA GLY A 72 -29.29 7.15 -19.65
C GLY A 72 -29.56 8.34 -18.71
N GLU A 73 -29.61 8.11 -17.40
CA GLU A 73 -29.73 9.20 -16.42
C GLU A 73 -28.42 10.00 -16.34
N PHE A 74 -27.29 9.30 -16.26
CA PHE A 74 -25.95 9.92 -16.27
C PHE A 74 -25.74 10.76 -17.53
N ASN A 75 -26.11 10.22 -18.70
CA ASN A 75 -26.01 10.94 -19.97
C ASN A 75 -26.83 12.23 -19.96
N ARG A 76 -28.07 12.21 -19.44
CA ARG A 76 -28.92 13.41 -19.39
C ARG A 76 -28.43 14.45 -18.39
N ARG A 77 -27.97 14.02 -17.21
CA ARG A 77 -27.66 14.93 -16.09
C ARG A 77 -26.21 15.41 -16.05
N VAL A 78 -25.27 14.64 -16.61
CA VAL A 78 -23.84 14.96 -16.61
C VAL A 78 -23.35 15.22 -18.03
N LEU A 79 -23.38 14.22 -18.91
CA LEU A 79 -22.76 14.33 -20.24
C LEU A 79 -23.43 15.39 -21.13
N LYS A 80 -24.77 15.43 -21.16
CA LYS A 80 -25.51 16.40 -21.98
C LYS A 80 -25.22 17.84 -21.56
N ARG A 81 -25.24 18.11 -20.25
CA ARG A 81 -24.88 19.43 -19.70
C ARG A 81 -23.43 19.80 -20.01
N PHE A 82 -22.53 18.83 -19.94
CA PHE A 82 -21.13 19.07 -20.27
C PHE A 82 -20.91 19.34 -21.77
N ARG A 83 -21.65 18.66 -22.65
CA ARG A 83 -21.66 18.98 -24.10
C ARG A 83 -22.16 20.40 -24.36
N GLU A 84 -23.22 20.82 -23.68
CA GLU A 84 -23.77 22.18 -23.79
C GLU A 84 -22.70 23.22 -23.39
N GLU A 85 -21.95 22.97 -22.32
CA GLU A 85 -20.83 23.82 -21.90
C GLU A 85 -19.69 23.87 -22.95
N ILE A 86 -19.30 22.71 -23.50
CA ILE A 86 -18.27 22.63 -24.54
C ILE A 86 -18.65 23.44 -25.79
N ILE A 87 -19.91 23.35 -26.22
CA ILE A 87 -20.46 24.12 -27.36
C ILE A 87 -20.44 25.62 -27.02
N GLY A 88 -20.80 25.99 -25.79
CA GLY A 88 -20.79 27.37 -25.32
C GLY A 88 -19.39 28.02 -25.35
N LYS A 89 -18.34 27.24 -25.10
CA LYS A 89 -16.94 27.71 -25.10
C LYS A 89 -16.32 27.92 -26.49
N ARG A 90 -16.99 27.48 -27.57
CA ARG A 90 -16.56 27.69 -28.97
C ARG A 90 -15.08 27.33 -29.22
N LEU A 91 -14.70 26.11 -28.86
CA LEU A 91 -13.30 25.63 -28.88
C LEU A 91 -12.74 25.35 -30.29
N GLY A 92 -13.42 25.79 -31.36
CA GLY A 92 -13.00 25.59 -32.75
C GLY A 92 -12.82 24.10 -33.09
N ARG A 93 -11.65 23.73 -33.63
CA ARG A 93 -11.35 22.35 -34.05
C ARG A 93 -11.27 21.35 -32.87
N ALA A 94 -11.09 21.83 -31.64
CA ALA A 94 -11.07 20.98 -30.45
C ALA A 94 -12.49 20.54 -30.03
N GLU A 95 -13.52 21.32 -30.36
CA GLU A 95 -14.91 21.08 -29.97
C GLU A 95 -15.42 19.71 -30.44
N ALA A 96 -15.25 19.40 -31.73
CA ALA A 96 -15.69 18.13 -32.30
C ALA A 96 -15.03 16.91 -31.64
N ARG A 97 -13.76 17.03 -31.22
CA ARG A 97 -13.04 15.94 -30.53
C ARG A 97 -13.59 15.74 -29.12
N PHE A 98 -13.85 16.81 -28.39
CA PHE A 98 -14.51 16.77 -27.09
C PHE A 98 -15.89 16.11 -27.19
N LEU A 99 -16.74 16.59 -28.10
CA LEU A 99 -18.12 16.10 -28.24
C LEU A 99 -18.18 14.60 -28.60
N ASN A 100 -17.26 14.11 -29.43
CA ASN A 100 -17.16 12.69 -29.75
C ASN A 100 -16.83 11.83 -28.50
N ARG A 101 -15.89 12.30 -27.67
CA ARG A 101 -15.48 11.58 -26.45
C ARG A 101 -16.48 11.68 -25.31
N VAL A 102 -17.21 12.80 -25.21
CA VAL A 102 -18.30 12.97 -24.24
C VAL A 102 -19.54 12.23 -24.77
N SER A 103 -19.45 10.93 -25.02
CA SER A 103 -20.57 10.09 -25.47
C SER A 103 -20.57 8.72 -24.81
N LEU A 104 -21.76 8.14 -24.68
CA LEU A 104 -21.90 6.73 -24.31
C LEU A 104 -21.40 5.79 -25.42
N ASP A 105 -21.25 6.28 -26.65
CA ASP A 105 -20.66 5.52 -27.76
C ASP A 105 -19.14 5.43 -27.64
N TYR A 106 -18.52 6.33 -26.86
CA TYR A 106 -17.10 6.27 -26.58
C TYR A 106 -16.83 5.23 -25.48
N ASN A 107 -16.38 4.05 -25.90
CA ASN A 107 -16.26 2.86 -25.05
C ASN A 107 -15.51 3.09 -23.73
N ILE A 108 -14.46 3.92 -23.72
CA ILE A 108 -13.69 4.20 -22.50
C ILE A 108 -14.53 4.97 -21.49
N VAL A 109 -15.22 6.04 -21.91
CA VAL A 109 -16.12 6.81 -21.04
C VAL A 109 -17.29 5.96 -20.57
N ARG A 110 -17.89 5.15 -21.45
CA ARG A 110 -18.95 4.21 -21.07
C ARG A 110 -18.49 3.23 -19.97
N ARG A 111 -17.27 2.69 -20.10
CA ARG A 111 -16.69 1.77 -19.10
C ARG A 111 -16.46 2.48 -17.76
N LEU A 112 -15.91 3.69 -17.78
CA LEU A 112 -15.71 4.50 -16.57
C LEU A 112 -17.03 4.84 -15.86
N ILE A 113 -18.09 5.14 -16.62
CA ILE A 113 -19.43 5.35 -16.07
C ILE A 113 -19.99 4.03 -15.47
N GLY A 114 -19.69 2.89 -16.08
CA GLY A 114 -20.00 1.57 -15.50
C GLY A 114 -19.34 1.39 -14.13
N THR A 115 -18.03 1.62 -14.04
CA THR A 115 -17.27 1.57 -12.78
C THR A 115 -17.78 2.58 -11.75
N PHE A 116 -18.19 3.77 -12.18
CA PHE A 116 -18.83 4.77 -11.32
C PHE A 116 -20.10 4.21 -10.66
N PHE A 117 -20.97 3.55 -11.43
CA PHE A 117 -22.18 2.92 -10.87
C PHE A 117 -21.86 1.70 -9.99
N ASP A 118 -20.79 0.97 -10.28
CA ASP A 118 -20.34 -0.11 -9.40
C ASP A 118 -19.94 0.42 -8.02
N TYR A 119 -19.20 1.53 -7.96
CA TYR A 119 -18.90 2.19 -6.70
C TYR A 119 -20.14 2.78 -6.02
N ALA A 120 -21.10 3.33 -6.77
CA ALA A 120 -22.37 3.79 -6.20
C ALA A 120 -23.15 2.64 -5.52
N MET A 121 -23.17 1.45 -6.14
CA MET A 121 -23.79 0.26 -5.57
C MET A 121 -23.03 -0.27 -4.35
N ILE A 122 -21.70 -0.19 -4.35
CA ILE A 122 -20.87 -0.55 -3.19
C ILE A 122 -21.12 0.43 -2.03
N ALA A 123 -21.12 1.74 -2.26
CA ALA A 123 -21.42 2.75 -1.24
C ALA A 123 -22.78 2.48 -0.57
N ARG A 124 -23.80 2.12 -1.36
CA ARG A 124 -25.11 1.72 -0.84
C ARG A 124 -25.04 0.53 0.13
N TYR A 125 -24.16 -0.46 -0.09
CA TYR A 125 -24.01 -1.57 0.87
C TYR A 125 -23.48 -1.09 2.24
N PHE A 126 -22.70 -0.01 2.27
CA PHE A 126 -22.26 0.61 3.50
C PHE A 126 -23.36 1.48 4.14
N ASP A 127 -24.17 2.17 3.35
CA ASP A 127 -25.37 2.86 3.87
C ASP A 127 -26.39 1.87 4.47
N GLU A 128 -26.54 0.70 3.84
CA GLU A 128 -27.46 -0.37 4.25
C GLU A 128 -26.82 -1.32 5.29
N ALA A 129 -25.68 -0.95 5.89
CA ALA A 129 -25.02 -1.76 6.89
C ALA A 129 -25.91 -1.95 8.11
N TYR A 130 -26.12 -3.19 8.52
CA TYR A 130 -26.97 -3.52 9.67
C TYR A 130 -26.14 -3.89 10.89
N LEU A 131 -26.71 -3.68 12.06
CA LEU A 131 -26.08 -4.02 13.33
C LEU A 131 -26.27 -5.51 13.64
N ALA A 132 -25.19 -6.18 14.02
CA ALA A 132 -25.21 -7.53 14.57
C ALA A 132 -24.49 -7.56 15.92
N GLU A 133 -24.75 -8.62 16.68
CA GLU A 133 -24.13 -8.85 18.00
C GLU A 133 -23.38 -10.18 17.98
N LEU A 134 -22.15 -10.18 18.50
CA LEU A 134 -21.31 -11.36 18.64
C LEU A 134 -21.02 -11.56 20.13
N ARG A 135 -21.28 -12.77 20.63
CA ARG A 135 -20.86 -13.16 21.98
C ARG A 135 -19.38 -13.51 21.98
N GLN A 136 -18.61 -12.80 22.79
CA GLN A 136 -17.19 -13.08 23.00
C GLN A 136 -16.98 -14.27 23.97
N ALA A 137 -15.73 -14.74 24.05
CA ALA A 137 -15.36 -15.89 24.88
C ALA A 137 -15.56 -15.65 26.38
N ASP A 138 -15.49 -14.38 26.82
CA ASP A 138 -15.79 -13.95 28.20
C ASP A 138 -17.30 -13.79 28.47
N GLY A 139 -18.15 -14.07 27.48
CA GLY A 139 -19.60 -13.95 27.58
C GLY A 139 -20.16 -12.56 27.26
N THR A 140 -19.31 -11.56 27.04
CA THR A 140 -19.74 -10.20 26.68
C THR A 140 -20.36 -10.17 25.27
N LEU A 141 -21.35 -9.31 25.06
CA LEU A 141 -21.94 -9.07 23.73
C LEU A 141 -21.30 -7.84 23.10
N GLN A 142 -20.63 -8.05 21.97
CA GLN A 142 -20.06 -6.96 21.20
C GLN A 142 -20.91 -6.67 19.96
N ARG A 143 -21.30 -5.41 19.81
CA ARG A 143 -22.01 -4.90 18.63
C ARG A 143 -21.04 -4.58 17.51
N PHE A 144 -21.43 -4.89 16.27
CA PHE A 144 -20.65 -4.58 15.09
C PHE A 144 -21.55 -4.39 13.86
N TYR A 145 -21.09 -3.57 12.91
CA TYR A 145 -21.76 -3.43 11.62
C TYR A 145 -21.37 -4.55 10.66
N VAL A 146 -22.37 -5.08 9.95
CA VAL A 146 -22.25 -6.06 8.87
C VAL A 146 -22.53 -5.37 7.54
N VAL A 147 -21.58 -5.49 6.62
CA VAL A 147 -21.71 -5.00 5.24
C VAL A 147 -21.74 -6.20 4.31
N LYS A 148 -22.71 -6.20 3.39
CA LYS A 148 -22.84 -7.27 2.40
C LYS A 148 -21.69 -7.17 1.39
N MET A 149 -20.98 -8.27 1.17
CA MET A 149 -19.97 -8.37 0.11
C MET A 149 -20.61 -8.29 -1.27
N ALA A 150 -20.01 -7.50 -2.15
CA ALA A 150 -20.38 -7.43 -3.56
C ALA A 150 -20.06 -8.75 -4.28
N GLY A 151 -20.95 -9.18 -5.19
CA GLY A 151 -20.75 -10.35 -6.05
C GLY A 151 -20.17 -10.00 -7.42
N GLY A 152 -19.71 -11.02 -8.16
CA GLY A 152 -19.20 -10.87 -9.53
C GLY A 152 -17.96 -9.96 -9.61
N GLU A 153 -17.85 -9.19 -10.69
CA GLU A 153 -16.72 -8.27 -10.94
C GLU A 153 -16.58 -7.17 -9.87
N LYS A 154 -17.70 -6.76 -9.24
CA LYS A 154 -17.73 -5.74 -8.18
C LYS A 154 -17.03 -6.19 -6.89
N LYS A 155 -16.86 -7.50 -6.71
CA LYS A 155 -16.10 -8.08 -5.59
C LYS A 155 -14.68 -7.54 -5.57
N LEU A 156 -14.02 -7.47 -6.73
CA LEU A 156 -12.67 -6.93 -6.87
C LEU A 156 -12.62 -5.43 -6.56
N LEU A 157 -13.62 -4.67 -7.00
CA LEU A 157 -13.72 -3.24 -6.70
C LEU A 157 -13.89 -2.98 -5.20
N MET A 158 -14.67 -3.81 -4.51
CA MET A 158 -14.85 -3.74 -3.06
C MET A 158 -13.55 -4.09 -2.32
N TYR A 159 -12.74 -5.03 -2.82
CA TYR A 159 -11.42 -5.33 -2.26
C TYR A 159 -10.43 -4.17 -2.44
N ASN A 160 -10.37 -3.60 -3.63
CA ASN A 160 -9.56 -2.42 -3.89
C ASN A 160 -10.04 -1.23 -3.04
N LEU A 161 -11.36 -1.09 -2.83
CA LEU A 161 -11.91 -0.08 -1.94
C LEU A 161 -11.44 -0.28 -0.50
N MET A 162 -11.49 -1.50 0.03
CA MET A 162 -11.05 -1.75 1.41
C MET A 162 -9.57 -1.41 1.62
N ALA A 163 -8.74 -1.58 0.59
CA ALA A 163 -7.37 -1.10 0.61
C ALA A 163 -7.29 0.43 0.73
N ARG A 164 -8.01 1.17 -0.13
CA ARG A 164 -8.03 2.64 -0.10
C ARG A 164 -8.60 3.20 1.20
N VAL A 165 -9.64 2.57 1.73
CA VAL A 165 -10.30 2.91 3.00
C VAL A 165 -9.34 2.75 4.18
N PHE A 166 -8.46 1.75 4.14
CA PHE A 166 -7.40 1.61 5.13
C PHE A 166 -6.34 2.71 4.99
N ASP A 167 -6.03 3.12 3.76
CA ASP A 167 -5.01 4.13 3.47
C ASP A 167 -5.50 5.57 3.71
N ALA A 168 -6.81 5.74 3.90
CA ALA A 168 -7.48 7.00 4.11
C ALA A 168 -7.15 7.57 5.49
N GLU A 169 -6.57 8.77 5.56
CA GLU A 169 -6.19 9.41 6.83
C GLU A 169 -7.41 9.92 7.60
N ASP A 170 -8.50 10.18 6.88
CA ASP A 170 -9.77 10.65 7.42
C ASP A 170 -10.66 9.54 7.94
N LEU A 171 -10.25 8.26 7.82
CA LEU A 171 -11.00 7.12 8.35
C LEU A 171 -10.26 6.49 9.55
N PRO A 172 -10.94 6.23 10.68
CA PRO A 172 -10.32 5.69 11.90
C PRO A 172 -10.11 4.16 11.81
N ILE A 173 -9.55 3.68 10.69
CA ILE A 173 -9.31 2.25 10.47
C ILE A 173 -7.83 1.97 10.54
N ASN A 174 -7.40 1.38 11.66
CA ASN A 174 -5.99 1.04 11.88
C ASN A 174 -5.71 -0.46 11.71
N VAL A 175 -6.74 -1.32 11.70
CA VAL A 175 -6.62 -2.77 11.60
C VAL A 175 -7.74 -3.35 10.74
N ILE A 176 -7.39 -4.18 9.75
CA ILE A 176 -8.34 -5.02 9.01
C ILE A 176 -7.94 -6.48 9.23
N ILE A 177 -8.86 -7.28 9.73
CA ILE A 177 -8.71 -8.72 9.82
C ILE A 177 -9.31 -9.33 8.55
N VAL A 178 -8.46 -9.96 7.76
CA VAL A 178 -8.86 -10.67 6.55
C VAL A 178 -8.79 -12.17 6.75
N SER A 179 -9.69 -12.92 6.13
CA SER A 179 -9.57 -14.38 6.05
C SER A 179 -8.91 -14.79 4.73
N SER A 180 -8.94 -16.09 4.39
CA SER A 180 -8.18 -16.71 3.29
C SER A 180 -8.38 -16.10 1.89
N TRP A 181 -9.32 -15.17 1.72
CA TRP A 181 -9.65 -14.52 0.46
C TRP A 181 -8.84 -13.26 0.16
N ALA A 182 -8.19 -12.61 1.14
CA ALA A 182 -7.36 -11.42 0.88
C ALA A 182 -5.93 -11.77 0.42
N ARG A 183 -5.68 -13.06 0.16
CA ARG A 183 -4.40 -13.60 -0.31
C ARG A 183 -4.03 -13.09 -1.71
N THR A 184 -5.01 -12.77 -2.56
CA THR A 184 -4.78 -12.28 -3.93
C THR A 184 -5.58 -10.99 -4.20
N GLY A 185 -4.96 -10.01 -4.85
CA GLY A 185 -5.63 -8.78 -5.31
C GLY A 185 -5.80 -7.63 -4.29
N TRP A 186 -5.36 -7.76 -3.04
CA TRP A 186 -5.54 -6.70 -2.02
C TRP A 186 -4.35 -5.72 -1.95
N ASN A 187 -4.54 -4.49 -2.44
CA ASN A 187 -3.47 -3.50 -2.64
C ASN A 187 -3.45 -2.36 -1.62
N VAL A 188 -3.26 -2.69 -0.33
CA VAL A 188 -3.19 -1.70 0.75
C VAL A 188 -1.82 -1.03 0.80
N ILE A 189 -1.78 0.31 0.75
CA ILE A 189 -0.55 1.11 0.67
C ILE A 189 -0.02 1.49 2.05
N LYS A 190 -0.84 1.51 3.12
CA LYS A 190 -0.50 1.98 4.47
C LYS A 190 -0.62 0.99 5.65
N PRO A 191 -0.86 -0.34 5.54
CA PRO A 191 -0.96 -1.18 6.74
C PRO A 191 0.29 -1.14 7.60
N ASN A 192 0.19 -0.59 8.81
CA ASN A 192 1.30 -0.60 9.76
C ASN A 192 1.65 -2.04 10.17
N VAL A 193 0.65 -2.92 10.25
CA VAL A 193 0.79 -4.33 10.59
C VAL A 193 -0.16 -5.17 9.74
N LEU A 194 0.34 -6.25 9.15
CA LEU A 194 -0.47 -7.28 8.51
C LEU A 194 -0.43 -8.54 9.38
N VAL A 195 -1.61 -9.02 9.76
CA VAL A 195 -1.74 -10.21 10.61
C VAL A 195 -2.36 -11.34 9.78
N ASP A 196 -1.59 -12.39 9.49
CA ASP A 196 -2.11 -13.59 8.84
C ASP A 196 -2.79 -14.50 9.87
N ALA A 197 -4.13 -14.51 9.84
CA ALA A 197 -4.96 -15.36 10.69
C ALA A 197 -5.11 -16.80 10.18
N THR A 198 -4.56 -17.10 9.00
CA THR A 198 -4.88 -18.33 8.27
C THR A 198 -3.78 -19.38 8.31
N ALA A 199 -2.63 -19.08 8.94
CA ALA A 199 -1.49 -19.99 9.02
C ALA A 199 -1.19 -20.61 7.66
N THR A 200 -0.96 -19.74 6.67
CA THR A 200 -0.94 -20.12 5.26
C THR A 200 0.03 -21.28 5.04
N ARG A 201 -0.48 -22.45 4.61
CA ARG A 201 0.30 -23.66 4.31
C ARG A 201 1.04 -23.59 2.96
N ASP A 202 0.92 -22.46 2.28
CA ASP A 202 1.43 -22.22 0.92
C ASP A 202 2.47 -21.09 0.98
N VAL A 203 3.73 -21.48 0.78
CA VAL A 203 4.90 -20.60 0.77
C VAL A 203 4.74 -19.49 -0.27
N THR A 204 4.10 -19.77 -1.39
CA THR A 204 3.85 -18.78 -2.47
C THR A 204 2.90 -17.69 -2.00
N ALA A 205 1.81 -18.07 -1.31
CA ALA A 205 0.85 -17.11 -0.78
C ALA A 205 1.43 -16.28 0.38
N TRP A 206 2.35 -16.85 1.17
CA TRP A 206 3.10 -16.13 2.19
C TRP A 206 4.11 -15.13 1.58
N GLN A 207 4.86 -15.55 0.56
CA GLN A 207 5.75 -14.68 -0.20
C GLN A 207 4.99 -13.55 -0.91
N GLN A 208 3.81 -13.84 -1.46
CA GLN A 208 2.92 -12.82 -2.04
C GLN A 208 2.36 -11.83 -1.01
N LEU A 209 2.23 -12.21 0.26
CA LEU A 209 1.90 -11.26 1.34
C LEU A 209 3.13 -10.43 1.72
N ARG A 210 4.33 -11.04 1.75
CA ARG A 210 5.62 -10.38 2.02
C ARG A 210 6.04 -9.36 0.96
N GLY A 211 5.87 -9.65 -0.33
CA GLY A 211 6.08 -8.65 -1.40
C GLY A 211 5.15 -7.44 -1.28
N ARG A 212 4.07 -7.52 -0.48
CA ARG A 212 3.18 -6.39 -0.19
C ARG A 212 3.56 -5.64 1.07
N ALA A 213 4.48 -6.19 1.88
CA ALA A 213 4.93 -5.57 3.11
C ALA A 213 5.94 -4.46 2.87
N MET A 214 6.79 -4.60 1.85
CA MET A 214 7.60 -3.50 1.34
C MET A 214 7.00 -3.01 0.02
N ARG A 215 6.40 -1.82 0.05
CA ARG A 215 5.80 -1.22 -1.15
C ARG A 215 6.39 0.15 -1.39
N ALA A 216 6.80 0.35 -2.63
CA ALA A 216 7.13 1.65 -3.17
C ALA A 216 5.92 2.57 -3.05
N ARG A 217 6.08 3.73 -2.40
CA ARG A 217 5.05 4.77 -2.42
C ARG A 217 4.96 5.32 -3.85
N LYS A 218 3.88 6.03 -4.18
CA LYS A 218 3.78 6.74 -5.48
C LYS A 218 4.92 7.75 -5.72
N THR A 219 5.62 8.13 -4.65
CA THR A 219 6.79 9.00 -4.63
C THR A 219 8.11 8.26 -4.83
N TRP A 220 8.10 6.93 -4.98
CA TRP A 220 9.25 6.15 -5.41
C TRP A 220 9.31 6.20 -6.94
N ASP A 221 10.13 7.10 -7.45
CA ASP A 221 10.29 7.39 -8.86
C ASP A 221 11.66 6.91 -9.37
N LYS A 222 11.98 7.26 -10.61
CA LYS A 222 13.27 6.95 -11.23
C LYS A 222 14.43 7.39 -10.33
N SER A 223 14.42 8.64 -9.87
CA SER A 223 15.49 9.25 -9.07
C SER A 223 15.79 8.45 -7.81
N ALA A 224 14.76 7.91 -7.13
CA ALA A 224 14.94 7.03 -5.98
C ALA A 224 15.68 5.73 -6.33
N TYR A 225 15.36 5.12 -7.48
CA TYR A 225 16.09 3.94 -7.98
C TYR A 225 17.54 4.25 -8.35
N GLU A 226 17.80 5.38 -9.03
CA GLU A 226 19.16 5.77 -9.43
C GLU A 226 20.03 5.99 -8.20
N LEU A 227 19.50 6.70 -7.21
CA LEU A 227 20.18 7.01 -5.97
C LEU A 227 20.45 5.75 -5.13
N MET A 228 19.48 4.82 -5.02
CA MET A 228 19.72 3.51 -4.38
C MET A 228 20.86 2.74 -5.06
N THR A 229 20.87 2.72 -6.40
CA THR A 229 21.90 2.03 -7.17
C THR A 229 23.27 2.68 -6.99
N GLN A 230 23.33 4.01 -6.89
CA GLN A 230 24.57 4.76 -6.65
C GLN A 230 25.11 4.54 -5.22
N LEU A 231 24.23 4.49 -4.21
CA LEU A 231 24.61 4.25 -2.81
C LEU A 231 25.12 2.81 -2.61
N LEU A 232 24.43 1.81 -3.14
CA LEU A 232 24.75 0.40 -2.94
C LEU A 232 25.73 -0.18 -3.98
N GLY A 233 25.92 0.52 -5.11
CA GLY A 233 26.78 0.08 -6.21
C GLY A 233 26.13 -0.95 -7.14
N ALA A 234 26.89 -1.40 -8.16
CA ALA A 234 26.45 -2.38 -9.18
C ALA A 234 26.17 -3.81 -8.66
N HIS A 235 26.05 -4.01 -7.34
CA HIS A 235 25.77 -5.31 -6.73
C HIS A 235 24.27 -5.63 -6.65
N VAL A 236 23.40 -4.85 -7.29
CA VAL A 236 21.96 -5.11 -7.31
C VAL A 236 21.55 -5.92 -8.54
N LYS A 237 22.17 -7.09 -8.77
CA LYS A 237 21.74 -8.03 -9.82
C LYS A 237 20.35 -8.62 -9.54
N GLY A 238 19.96 -8.74 -8.26
CA GLY A 238 18.65 -9.28 -7.85
C GLY A 238 17.43 -8.43 -8.21
N LEU A 239 17.59 -7.14 -8.57
CA LEU A 239 16.47 -6.30 -9.02
C LEU A 239 16.01 -6.65 -10.45
N GLN A 240 16.89 -7.22 -11.29
CA GLN A 240 16.57 -7.55 -12.69
C GLN A 240 15.67 -8.80 -12.82
N GLU A 241 15.67 -9.70 -11.83
CA GLU A 241 14.93 -10.98 -11.91
C GLU A 241 13.53 -10.92 -11.28
N SER A 242 13.24 -9.88 -10.49
CA SER A 242 11.87 -9.65 -10.00
C SER A 242 11.02 -9.06 -11.13
N THR A 243 9.88 -9.69 -11.43
CA THR A 243 8.90 -9.33 -12.47
C THR A 243 8.11 -8.06 -12.11
N ILE A 244 8.83 -7.01 -11.74
CA ILE A 244 8.32 -5.66 -11.58
C ILE A 244 8.51 -4.99 -12.94
N ASP A 245 7.45 -4.42 -13.53
CA ASP A 245 7.52 -3.53 -14.70
C ASP A 245 8.39 -2.31 -14.33
N LEU A 246 9.71 -2.47 -14.36
CA LEU A 246 10.65 -1.37 -14.23
C LEU A 246 10.48 -0.50 -15.47
N PRO A 247 10.44 0.84 -15.31
CA PRO A 247 10.43 1.74 -16.45
C PRO A 247 11.58 1.41 -17.43
N PRO A 248 11.36 1.39 -18.76
CA PRO A 248 12.38 0.97 -19.74
C PRO A 248 13.71 1.74 -19.62
N ASP A 249 13.65 2.99 -19.16
CA ASP A 249 14.80 3.87 -18.96
C ASP A 249 15.60 3.59 -17.68
N VAL A 250 15.07 2.74 -16.77
CA VAL A 250 15.79 2.22 -15.60
C VAL A 250 16.69 1.04 -16.00
N PHE A 251 16.28 0.22 -16.97
CA PHE A 251 17.13 -0.86 -17.51
C PHE A 251 18.40 -0.30 -18.16
N ASP A 252 18.26 0.71 -19.01
CA ASP A 252 19.40 1.41 -19.65
C ASP A 252 20.36 2.02 -18.62
N LEU A 253 19.85 2.41 -17.44
CA LEU A 253 20.67 2.98 -16.37
C LEU A 253 21.42 1.88 -15.61
N VAL A 254 20.75 0.79 -15.23
CA VAL A 254 21.40 -0.35 -14.57
C VAL A 254 22.52 -0.90 -15.45
N GLU A 255 22.28 -0.98 -16.77
CA GLU A 255 23.28 -1.38 -17.76
C GLU A 255 24.43 -0.36 -17.82
N LYS A 256 24.14 0.95 -17.90
CA LYS A 256 25.18 2.01 -17.85
C LYS A 256 25.98 2.06 -16.55
N VAL A 257 25.37 1.79 -15.40
CA VAL A 257 26.05 1.72 -14.09
C VAL A 257 26.88 0.43 -13.99
N SER A 258 26.45 -0.65 -14.65
CA SER A 258 27.24 -1.89 -14.74
C SER A 258 28.41 -1.78 -15.73
N GLU A 259 28.31 -0.90 -16.73
CA GLU A 259 29.29 -0.75 -17.83
C GLU A 259 30.23 0.47 -17.70
N ARG A 260 30.01 1.41 -16.77
CA ARG A 260 30.86 2.61 -16.62
C ARG A 260 31.23 2.95 -15.18
N GLU A 261 32.38 3.62 -15.06
CA GLU A 261 32.91 4.29 -13.87
C GLU A 261 31.79 4.84 -12.97
N TYR A 262 31.84 4.48 -11.69
CA TYR A 262 31.04 5.07 -10.62
C TYR A 262 30.88 6.57 -10.88
N ILE A 263 29.65 7.04 -11.15
CA ILE A 263 29.34 8.47 -11.10
C ILE A 263 29.54 8.87 -9.64
N ASN A 264 30.73 9.37 -9.32
CA ASN A 264 31.13 9.67 -7.95
C ASN A 264 30.51 10.96 -7.41
N VAL A 265 29.66 11.62 -8.20
CA VAL A 265 29.06 12.92 -7.90
C VAL A 265 27.54 12.80 -8.03
N LEU A 266 26.82 13.07 -6.94
CA LEU A 266 25.36 13.18 -6.92
C LEU A 266 24.92 14.44 -7.67
N ASP A 267 23.91 14.31 -8.53
CA ASP A 267 23.23 15.48 -9.08
C ASP A 267 22.41 16.22 -8.01
N GLU A 268 21.97 17.44 -8.33
CA GLU A 268 21.18 18.28 -7.41
C GLU A 268 19.89 17.58 -6.94
N PRO A 269 19.05 16.97 -7.82
CA PRO A 269 17.84 16.28 -7.38
C PRO A 269 18.11 15.11 -6.43
N SER A 270 19.13 14.28 -6.71
CA SER A 270 19.47 13.13 -5.88
C SER A 270 19.98 13.55 -4.51
N ARG A 271 20.80 14.61 -4.46
CA ARG A 271 21.30 15.19 -3.22
C ARG A 271 20.17 15.79 -2.36
N MET A 272 19.26 16.55 -2.96
CA MET A 272 18.10 17.10 -2.25
C MET A 272 17.22 15.98 -1.68
N LEU A 273 16.97 14.93 -2.47
CA LEU A 273 16.20 13.77 -2.03
C LEU A 273 16.88 13.04 -0.86
N LEU A 274 18.20 12.87 -0.93
CA LEU A 274 18.99 12.21 0.10
C LEU A 274 18.98 13.00 1.41
N GLU A 275 19.21 14.32 1.33
CA GLU A 275 19.14 15.23 2.48
C GLU A 275 17.74 15.21 3.10
N GLU A 276 16.68 15.28 2.28
CA GLU A 276 15.29 15.20 2.74
C GLU A 276 15.02 13.87 3.48
N SER A 277 15.44 12.74 2.92
CA SER A 277 15.25 11.43 3.56
C SER A 277 16.01 11.30 4.87
N TYR A 278 17.25 11.80 4.94
CA TYR A 278 18.10 11.73 6.12
C TYR A 278 17.56 12.62 7.25
N LEU A 279 17.20 13.87 6.94
CA LEU A 279 16.60 14.78 7.90
C LEU A 279 15.25 14.26 8.40
N GLY A 280 14.46 13.62 7.53
CA GLY A 280 13.23 12.93 7.91
C GLY A 280 13.46 11.77 8.89
N ALA A 281 14.57 11.05 8.75
CA ALA A 281 14.95 9.96 9.64
C ALA A 281 15.50 10.44 11.00
N LEU A 282 16.16 11.60 11.07
CA LEU A 282 16.65 12.21 12.32
C LEU A 282 15.52 12.56 13.32
N GLY A 283 14.28 12.72 12.85
CA GLY A 283 13.11 12.89 13.71
C GLY A 283 12.67 11.60 14.44
N SER A 284 13.30 10.47 14.16
CA SER A 284 13.05 9.17 14.79
C SER A 284 13.98 8.95 16.00
N PRO A 285 13.50 8.42 17.13
CA PRO A 285 14.26 8.34 18.40
C PRO A 285 15.51 7.43 18.39
N ALA A 286 15.90 6.89 17.23
CA ALA A 286 17.04 5.98 17.08
C ALA A 286 18.36 6.69 16.70
N VAL A 287 18.37 8.00 16.47
CA VAL A 287 19.54 8.72 15.96
C VAL A 287 19.98 9.85 16.89
N GLU A 288 20.72 9.51 17.94
CA GLU A 288 21.48 10.50 18.71
C GLU A 288 22.94 10.53 18.22
N GLY A 289 23.43 11.68 17.75
CA GLY A 289 24.85 12.03 17.84
C GLY A 289 25.69 12.23 16.56
N GLU A 290 25.18 12.02 15.34
CA GLU A 290 26.02 12.07 14.10
C GLU A 290 25.44 12.94 12.96
N GLY A 291 24.44 13.78 13.24
CA GLY A 291 23.61 14.44 12.22
C GLY A 291 24.32 15.45 11.31
N GLU A 292 25.23 16.27 11.86
CA GLU A 292 25.76 17.44 11.13
C GLU A 292 26.81 17.06 10.08
N ASP A 293 27.73 16.13 10.40
CA ASP A 293 28.80 15.71 9.47
C ASP A 293 28.24 15.01 8.22
N LEU A 294 27.22 14.16 8.38
CA LEU A 294 26.65 13.45 7.24
C LEU A 294 25.83 14.38 6.33
N VAL A 295 25.15 15.39 6.89
CA VAL A 295 24.46 16.42 6.08
C VAL A 295 25.46 17.22 5.25
N GLU A 296 26.61 17.59 5.81
CA GLU A 296 27.65 18.28 5.04
C GLU A 296 28.22 17.40 3.93
N LYS A 297 28.45 16.10 4.19
CA LYS A 297 28.87 15.14 3.15
C LYS A 297 27.81 14.96 2.06
N ILE A 298 26.53 14.89 2.41
CA ILE A 298 25.41 14.87 1.44
C ILE A 298 25.47 16.13 0.59
N ARG A 299 25.59 17.31 1.19
CA ARG A 299 25.65 18.59 0.47
C ARG A 299 26.84 18.71 -0.47
N ALA A 300 27.99 18.15 -0.08
CA ALA A 300 29.18 18.06 -0.92
C ALA A 300 28.98 17.17 -2.15
N GLY A 301 28.05 16.20 -2.08
CA GLY A 301 27.62 15.40 -3.22
C GLY A 301 28.64 14.36 -3.71
N LEU A 302 29.77 14.17 -3.01
CA LEU A 302 30.81 13.21 -3.41
C LEU A 302 30.60 11.86 -2.75
N LEU A 303 30.24 10.84 -3.54
CA LEU A 303 29.96 9.50 -3.02
C LEU A 303 31.18 8.86 -2.36
N SER A 304 32.39 9.12 -2.85
CA SER A 304 33.66 8.65 -2.27
C SER A 304 33.91 9.15 -0.86
N GLY A 305 33.21 10.22 -0.43
CA GLY A 305 33.28 10.74 0.93
C GLY A 305 32.50 9.91 1.95
N PHE A 306 31.64 9.00 1.50
CA PHE A 306 30.87 8.12 2.39
C PHE A 306 31.57 6.78 2.61
N SER A 307 31.59 6.32 3.86
CA SER A 307 31.90 4.93 4.22
C SER A 307 30.81 3.99 3.68
N ARG A 308 31.10 2.69 3.68
CA ARG A 308 30.11 1.67 3.31
C ARG A 308 28.90 1.71 4.24
N GLU A 309 29.13 1.82 5.55
CA GLU A 309 28.09 1.88 6.56
C GLU A 309 27.23 3.16 6.41
N GLU A 310 27.84 4.29 6.09
CA GLU A 310 27.13 5.54 5.80
C GLU A 310 26.24 5.38 4.56
N ARG A 311 26.72 4.74 3.50
CA ARG A 311 25.91 4.46 2.29
C ARG A 311 24.76 3.49 2.55
N GLU A 312 25.00 2.43 3.31
CA GLU A 312 23.96 1.46 3.72
C GLU A 312 22.87 2.14 4.56
N ARG A 313 23.28 3.01 5.50
CA ARG A 313 22.36 3.81 6.32
C ARG A 313 21.53 4.76 5.48
N LEU A 314 22.18 5.53 4.60
CA LEU A 314 21.50 6.45 3.69
C LEU A 314 20.54 5.74 2.75
N ALA A 315 20.89 4.54 2.28
CA ALA A 315 20.00 3.69 1.51
C ALA A 315 18.80 3.21 2.34
N ALA A 316 19.02 2.81 3.60
CA ALA A 316 17.95 2.44 4.51
C ALA A 316 17.01 3.62 4.83
N ASP A 317 17.54 4.82 5.07
CA ASP A 317 16.78 6.04 5.30
C ASP A 317 15.94 6.42 4.07
N LEU A 318 16.52 6.36 2.86
CA LEU A 318 15.80 6.56 1.61
C LEU A 318 14.67 5.53 1.43
N MET A 319 14.95 4.26 1.72
CA MET A 319 13.95 3.20 1.69
C MET A 319 12.84 3.43 2.71
N LEU A 320 13.14 3.82 3.95
CA LEU A 320 12.11 4.09 4.96
C LEU A 320 11.28 5.35 4.62
N TYR A 321 11.92 6.34 3.99
CA TYR A 321 11.27 7.58 3.59
C TYR A 321 10.31 7.38 2.41
N ARG A 322 10.73 6.62 1.39
CA ARG A 322 10.02 6.48 0.10
C ARG A 322 9.34 5.12 -0.08
N ASN A 323 9.75 4.08 0.62
CA ASN A 323 8.98 2.85 0.74
C ASN A 323 8.15 2.88 2.02
N LYS A 324 7.25 1.92 2.09
CA LYS A 324 6.64 1.53 3.33
C LYS A 324 7.28 0.24 3.81
N VAL A 325 7.53 0.15 5.11
CA VAL A 325 7.84 -1.10 5.79
C VAL A 325 6.60 -1.54 6.55
N THR A 326 6.11 -2.74 6.22
CA THR A 326 4.99 -3.38 6.92
C THR A 326 5.54 -4.58 7.64
N HIS A 327 5.15 -4.73 8.90
CA HIS A 327 5.47 -5.93 9.64
C HIS A 327 4.39 -6.98 9.40
N ILE A 328 4.80 -8.21 9.08
CA ILE A 328 3.89 -9.34 8.93
C ILE A 328 4.06 -10.26 10.13
N TYR A 329 2.95 -10.54 10.80
CA TYR A 329 2.89 -11.51 11.89
C TYR A 329 1.92 -12.63 11.56
N GLU A 330 2.29 -13.85 11.91
CA GLU A 330 1.38 -15.00 11.90
C GLU A 330 0.64 -15.09 13.24
N LEU A 331 -0.69 -15.26 13.22
CA LEU A 331 -1.42 -15.60 14.44
C LEU A 331 -1.24 -17.08 14.74
N VAL A 332 -0.69 -17.36 15.92
CA VAL A 332 -0.50 -18.73 16.39
C VAL A 332 -1.75 -19.26 17.06
N LYS A 333 -2.22 -20.43 16.62
CA LYS A 333 -3.34 -21.14 17.27
C LYS A 333 -2.85 -22.03 18.40
N ALA A 334 -3.33 -21.77 19.61
CA ALA A 334 -3.04 -22.61 20.79
C ALA A 334 -4.21 -23.54 21.19
N TYR A 335 -5.36 -23.47 20.49
CA TYR A 335 -6.54 -24.30 20.71
C TYR A 335 -7.05 -24.99 19.44
N GLY A 336 -7.97 -25.95 19.64
CA GLY A 336 -8.61 -26.71 18.56
C GLY A 336 -7.81 -27.94 18.11
N SER A 337 -8.23 -28.54 17.00
CA SER A 337 -7.59 -29.71 16.38
C SER A 337 -6.35 -29.37 15.53
N THR A 338 -6.06 -28.08 15.34
CA THR A 338 -4.95 -27.57 14.50
C THR A 338 -4.06 -26.63 15.29
N ARG A 339 -3.67 -27.03 16.51
CA ARG A 339 -2.76 -26.24 17.37
C ARG A 339 -1.39 -26.13 16.70
N GLN A 340 -0.87 -24.92 16.67
CA GLN A 340 0.43 -24.57 16.11
C GLN A 340 1.51 -24.39 17.16
N VAL A 341 1.09 -24.07 18.39
CA VAL A 341 1.98 -23.95 19.54
C VAL A 341 1.47 -24.80 20.70
N VAL A 342 2.41 -25.27 21.51
CA VAL A 342 2.18 -26.03 22.72
C VAL A 342 3.00 -25.44 23.86
N TYR A 343 2.48 -25.53 25.08
CA TYR A 343 3.19 -25.07 26.25
C TYR A 343 4.20 -26.14 26.67
N ASP A 344 5.49 -25.82 26.55
CA ASP A 344 6.58 -26.67 27.01
C ASP A 344 6.81 -26.43 28.51
N ARG A 345 6.46 -27.43 29.32
CA ARG A 345 6.53 -27.34 30.79
C ARG A 345 7.97 -27.20 31.31
N PRO A 346 8.97 -27.95 30.80
CA PRO A 346 10.37 -27.79 31.18
C PRO A 346 10.91 -26.37 30.98
N THR A 347 10.77 -25.79 29.78
CA THR A 347 11.27 -24.43 29.49
C THR A 347 10.33 -23.32 29.94
N ARG A 348 9.11 -23.68 30.39
CA ARG A 348 8.04 -22.75 30.78
C ARG A 348 7.73 -21.73 29.69
N SER A 349 7.74 -22.19 28.44
CA SER A 349 7.57 -21.33 27.27
C SER A 349 6.61 -21.95 26.26
N TRP A 350 5.99 -21.11 25.43
CA TRP A 350 5.24 -21.58 24.28
C TRP A 350 6.19 -21.86 23.12
N VAL A 351 6.17 -23.09 22.63
CA VAL A 351 6.98 -23.54 21.50
C VAL A 351 6.09 -23.98 20.35
N ARG A 352 6.61 -23.93 19.12
CA ARG A 352 5.92 -24.47 17.93
C ARG A 352 5.76 -25.98 18.05
N THR A 353 4.69 -26.51 17.48
CA THR A 353 4.60 -27.95 17.23
C THR A 353 5.61 -28.36 16.16
N GLU A 354 6.06 -29.61 16.18
CA GLU A 354 7.06 -30.14 15.25
C GLU A 354 6.69 -29.87 13.78
N ALA A 355 5.42 -30.08 13.41
CA ALA A 355 4.93 -29.82 12.06
C ALA A 355 5.07 -28.35 11.63
N ILE A 356 4.91 -27.40 12.56
CA ILE A 356 5.06 -25.96 12.29
C ILE A 356 6.54 -25.57 12.28
N SER A 357 7.37 -26.14 13.17
CA SER A 357 8.82 -25.94 13.14
C SER A 357 9.43 -26.41 11.83
N LEU A 358 9.06 -27.60 11.34
CA LEU A 358 9.49 -28.14 10.05
C LEU A 358 9.10 -27.24 8.87
N LYS A 359 7.91 -26.64 8.91
CA LYS A 359 7.48 -25.68 7.90
C LYS A 359 8.44 -24.48 7.83
N HIS A 360 8.73 -23.87 8.98
CA HIS A 360 9.55 -22.66 9.01
C HIS A 360 11.05 -22.93 8.80
N GLN A 361 11.52 -24.16 8.93
CA GLN A 361 12.93 -24.52 8.73
C GLN A 361 13.46 -24.12 7.35
N TYR A 362 12.59 -24.09 6.33
CA TYR A 362 12.95 -23.76 4.95
C TYR A 362 12.52 -22.35 4.53
N GLU A 363 11.87 -21.58 5.42
CA GLU A 363 11.45 -20.21 5.15
C GLU A 363 12.50 -19.24 5.68
N TYR A 364 12.89 -18.25 4.88
CA TYR A 364 13.90 -17.25 5.25
C TYR A 364 13.32 -15.84 5.34
N SER A 365 13.77 -15.07 6.33
CA SER A 365 13.53 -13.64 6.37
C SER A 365 14.39 -12.90 7.37
N VAL A 366 14.42 -11.58 7.21
CA VAL A 366 14.99 -10.68 8.20
C VAL A 366 14.24 -10.81 9.52
N ASN A 367 14.96 -11.24 10.55
CA ASN A 367 14.47 -11.28 11.92
C ASN A 367 14.29 -9.83 12.42
N PRO A 368 13.10 -9.46 12.90
CA PRO A 368 12.83 -8.07 13.30
C PRO A 368 13.58 -7.63 14.57
N PHE A 369 14.15 -8.57 15.33
CA PHE A 369 14.89 -8.29 16.55
C PHE A 369 16.39 -8.21 16.35
N THR A 370 16.93 -9.00 15.41
CA THR A 370 18.37 -9.10 15.18
C THR A 370 18.83 -8.47 13.87
N GLY A 371 17.92 -8.22 12.92
CA GLY A 371 18.25 -7.76 11.57
C GLY A 371 18.87 -8.84 10.69
N GLY A 372 19.11 -10.05 11.18
CA GLY A 372 19.70 -11.13 10.40
C GLY A 372 18.67 -11.79 9.47
N TYR A 373 19.06 -12.11 8.24
CA TYR A 373 18.27 -12.93 7.32
C TYR A 373 18.43 -14.42 7.68
N LEU A 374 17.46 -14.96 8.40
CA LEU A 374 17.55 -16.27 9.07
C LEU A 374 16.36 -17.16 8.71
N SER A 375 16.51 -18.47 8.89
CA SER A 375 15.44 -19.47 8.77
C SER A 375 14.95 -20.01 10.11
N GLY A 376 13.90 -20.85 10.09
CA GLY A 376 13.39 -21.52 11.29
C GLY A 376 12.76 -20.55 12.30
N GLU A 377 13.19 -20.65 13.56
CA GLU A 377 12.75 -19.71 14.61
C GLU A 377 13.25 -18.28 14.36
N GLY A 378 14.40 -18.14 13.69
CA GLY A 378 14.96 -16.85 13.31
C GLY A 378 14.13 -16.13 12.26
N HIS A 379 13.49 -16.87 11.34
CA HIS A 379 12.60 -16.32 10.31
C HIS A 379 11.34 -15.68 10.91
N ALA A 380 10.73 -16.34 11.90
CA ALA A 380 9.48 -15.89 12.49
C ALA A 380 9.53 -16.04 14.02
N PRO A 381 10.01 -15.05 14.77
CA PRO A 381 9.98 -15.13 16.23
C PRO A 381 8.55 -15.21 16.77
N LEU A 382 8.30 -16.09 17.76
CA LEU A 382 7.00 -16.17 18.44
C LEU A 382 6.81 -14.97 19.36
N LEU A 383 5.73 -14.22 19.16
CA LEU A 383 5.37 -13.06 20.00
C LEU A 383 4.04 -13.28 20.71
N TYR A 384 4.07 -13.20 22.03
CA TYR A 384 2.91 -13.31 22.93
C TYR A 384 3.21 -12.54 24.23
N SER A 385 2.18 -12.02 24.90
CA SER A 385 2.36 -11.29 26.16
C SER A 385 2.65 -12.27 27.29
N HIS A 386 1.74 -13.23 27.52
CA HIS A 386 1.84 -14.26 28.56
C HIS A 386 1.35 -15.61 28.05
N ASP A 387 0.09 -15.67 27.64
CA ASP A 387 -0.52 -16.87 27.08
C ASP A 387 -1.15 -16.54 25.71
N PRO A 388 -0.64 -17.10 24.60
CA PRO A 388 -1.22 -16.88 23.27
C PRO A 388 -2.69 -17.30 23.16
N ARG A 389 -3.20 -18.05 24.13
CA ARG A 389 -4.62 -18.40 24.27
C ARG A 389 -5.52 -17.26 24.69
N GLU A 390 -4.95 -16.28 25.38
CA GLU A 390 -5.68 -15.20 26.07
C GLU A 390 -5.29 -13.81 25.57
N ASN A 391 -4.31 -13.72 24.65
CA ASN A 391 -3.82 -12.47 24.08
C ASN A 391 -4.96 -11.62 23.48
N LEU A 392 -5.29 -10.52 24.13
CA LEU A 392 -6.19 -9.52 23.57
C LEU A 392 -5.48 -8.72 22.45
N PRO A 393 -6.18 -8.27 21.40
CA PRO A 393 -5.57 -7.47 20.34
C PRO A 393 -4.88 -6.19 20.85
N SER A 394 -5.40 -5.56 21.90
CA SER A 394 -4.83 -4.38 22.55
C SER A 394 -3.48 -4.67 23.21
N GLU A 395 -3.36 -5.82 23.88
CA GLU A 395 -2.13 -6.27 24.53
C GLU A 395 -1.07 -6.65 23.50
N LEU A 396 -1.46 -7.36 22.44
CA LEU A 396 -0.58 -7.63 21.31
C LEU A 396 -0.09 -6.34 20.66
N ARG A 397 -0.95 -5.33 20.49
CA ARG A 397 -0.55 -4.04 19.97
C ARG A 397 0.49 -3.36 20.87
N ALA A 398 0.27 -3.34 22.18
CA ALA A 398 1.20 -2.75 23.14
C ALA A 398 2.56 -3.48 23.11
N LEU A 399 2.52 -4.82 23.14
CA LEU A 399 3.71 -5.67 23.04
C LEU A 399 4.49 -5.43 21.75
N LEU A 400 3.79 -5.35 20.61
CA LEU A 400 4.43 -5.11 19.32
C LEU A 400 5.05 -3.70 19.28
N ALA A 401 4.33 -2.68 19.75
CA ALA A 401 4.86 -1.32 19.81
C ALA A 401 6.10 -1.20 20.70
N GLU A 402 6.08 -1.83 21.87
CA GLU A 402 7.22 -1.89 22.79
C GLU A 402 8.41 -2.63 22.18
N ARG A 403 8.17 -3.83 21.64
CA ARG A 403 9.27 -4.70 21.21
C ARG A 403 9.84 -4.31 19.87
N LEU A 404 9.07 -3.69 18.98
CA LEU A 404 9.45 -3.44 17.58
C LEU A 404 9.52 -1.96 17.24
N GLY A 405 9.07 -1.07 18.13
CA GLY A 405 9.20 0.36 17.95
C GLY A 405 10.64 0.74 17.61
N GLY A 406 10.82 1.49 16.53
CA GLY A 406 12.14 1.95 16.07
C GLY A 406 13.01 0.90 15.38
N ARG A 407 12.53 -0.33 15.16
CA ARG A 407 13.33 -1.40 14.52
C ARG A 407 13.26 -1.44 13.00
N ASP A 408 12.53 -0.52 12.37
CA ASP A 408 12.36 -0.51 10.91
C ASP A 408 13.71 -0.38 10.17
N HIS A 409 14.63 0.45 10.68
CA HIS A 409 15.98 0.60 10.11
C HIS A 409 16.81 -0.68 10.22
N LEU A 410 16.68 -1.41 11.34
CA LEU A 410 17.34 -2.71 11.51
C LEU A 410 16.84 -3.73 10.49
N ILE A 411 15.54 -3.73 10.22
CA ILE A 411 14.91 -4.66 9.27
C ILE A 411 15.29 -4.31 7.83
N VAL A 412 15.23 -3.03 7.45
CA VAL A 412 15.59 -2.58 6.10
C VAL A 412 17.06 -2.84 5.82
N ARG A 413 17.94 -2.57 6.79
CA ARG A 413 19.37 -2.90 6.65
C ARG A 413 19.59 -4.39 6.45
N GLY A 414 18.95 -5.23 7.27
CA GLY A 414 19.00 -6.69 7.10
C GLY A 414 18.54 -7.17 5.72
N TRP A 415 17.56 -6.48 5.12
CA TRP A 415 17.10 -6.76 3.76
C TRP A 415 18.13 -6.35 2.72
N ILE A 416 18.73 -5.16 2.86
CA ILE A 416 19.81 -4.69 2.00
C ILE A 416 20.98 -5.68 2.06
N ASP A 417 21.40 -6.06 3.27
CA ASP A 417 22.51 -7.00 3.50
C ASP A 417 22.23 -8.37 2.87
N ALA A 418 21.01 -8.89 3.01
CA ALA A 418 20.60 -10.16 2.40
C ALA A 418 20.68 -10.09 0.85
N VAL A 419 20.12 -9.05 0.25
CA VAL A 419 20.14 -8.86 -1.21
C VAL A 419 21.56 -8.69 -1.74
N LEU A 420 22.42 -7.97 -1.01
CA LEU A 420 23.82 -7.79 -1.38
C LEU A 420 24.65 -9.08 -1.20
N SER A 421 24.31 -9.91 -0.21
CA SER A 421 25.01 -11.17 0.09
C SER A 421 24.61 -12.32 -0.84
N ASP A 422 23.33 -12.42 -1.23
CA ASP A 422 22.84 -13.38 -2.24
C ASP A 422 23.45 -13.15 -3.64
N VAL A 423 23.99 -11.96 -3.89
CA VAL A 423 24.74 -11.65 -5.12
C VAL A 423 26.20 -12.14 -5.05
N ALA A 424 26.72 -12.39 -3.85
CA ALA A 424 28.06 -12.94 -3.62
C ALA A 424 28.04 -14.48 -3.55
N GLU A 425 26.97 -15.08 -3.02
CA GLU A 425 26.77 -16.53 -2.99
C GLU A 425 25.61 -16.88 -3.92
N GLY A 426 25.88 -17.43 -5.10
CA GLY A 426 24.87 -17.87 -6.07
C GLY A 426 24.02 -19.04 -5.56
N VAL A 427 23.22 -18.81 -4.52
CA VAL A 427 22.28 -19.76 -3.95
C VAL A 427 21.03 -19.74 -4.82
N ARG A 428 20.98 -20.69 -5.75
CA ARG A 428 19.76 -21.07 -6.45
C ARG A 428 18.68 -21.42 -5.43
N LEU A 429 17.63 -20.60 -5.38
CA LEU A 429 16.34 -20.98 -4.83
C LEU A 429 15.55 -21.64 -5.96
N GLU A 430 15.50 -22.98 -5.97
CA GLU A 430 14.51 -23.76 -6.74
C GLU A 430 13.12 -23.71 -6.12
#